data_AF-A0A7X8Y6P3-F1
#
_entry.id   AF-A0A7X8Y6P3-F1
#
_cell.length_a   1.000
_cell.length_b   1.000
_cell.length_c   1.000
_cell.angle_alpha   90.00
_cell.angle_beta   90.00
_cell.angle_gamma   90.00
#
_symmetry.space_group_name_H-M   'P 1'
#
loop_
_entity.id
_entity.type
_entity.pdbx_description
1 polymer ?
#
loop_
_entity_poly.entity_id
_entity_poly.type
_entity_poly.pdbx_seq_one_letter_code
_entity_poly.pdbx_strand_id
1 'polypeptide(L)'
;MIYDPHNWYWLADDGRLYSSARNATISRSDGEYVAWSKKGNVATRWPVDASGDQTEGALQDVLAPYGVYLTLSALKECLKHALDKAAEIERLRCITPGSGQAMEYQQAAAEAGLLLAALAADPGHVPSAADYPMLAASLGIDGETLADVATTVAAMHAQWQAIGSAIRATRLAAKREIDLAQTVGAAKEVAGAVDWPVL
;
A
#
# COMPACT_ATOMS: atom_id res chain seq x y z
N MET A 1 17.54 -20.18 -27.42
CA MET A 1 16.29 -20.18 -26.63
C MET A 1 16.08 -18.77 -26.11
N ILE A 2 14.84 -18.29 -26.06
CA ILE A 2 14.47 -17.01 -25.45
C ILE A 2 14.25 -17.27 -23.95
N TYR A 3 14.82 -16.43 -23.09
CA TYR A 3 14.59 -16.47 -21.65
C TYR A 3 13.11 -16.22 -21.34
N ASP A 4 12.47 -17.14 -20.62
CA ASP A 4 11.10 -16.99 -20.10
C ASP A 4 11.13 -17.11 -18.57
N PRO A 5 10.99 -16.01 -17.82
CA PRO A 5 11.07 -16.03 -16.35
C PRO A 5 10.03 -16.93 -15.68
N HIS A 6 8.92 -17.28 -16.35
CA HIS A 6 7.90 -18.19 -15.82
C HIS A 6 8.21 -19.67 -16.08
N ASN A 7 9.21 -19.96 -16.92
CA ASN A 7 9.62 -21.31 -17.25
C ASN A 7 11.14 -21.39 -17.46
N TRP A 8 11.87 -21.11 -16.37
CA TRP A 8 13.32 -21.08 -16.36
C TRP A 8 13.90 -21.78 -15.14
N TYR A 9 15.22 -21.99 -15.19
CA TYR A 9 15.98 -22.65 -14.14
C TYR A 9 17.15 -21.80 -13.68
N TRP A 10 17.37 -21.76 -12.37
CA TRP A 10 18.52 -21.12 -11.73
C TRP A 10 19.31 -22.15 -10.94
N LEU A 11 20.60 -22.25 -11.22
CA LEU A 11 21.51 -23.19 -10.55
C LEU A 11 22.48 -22.42 -9.66
N ALA A 12 22.44 -22.68 -8.35
CA ALA A 12 23.41 -22.17 -7.40
C ALA A 12 24.71 -22.97 -7.47
N ASP A 13 25.80 -22.36 -7.02
CA ASP A 13 27.14 -22.92 -7.02
C ASP A 13 27.25 -24.10 -6.03
N ASP A 14 26.43 -24.10 -4.99
CA ASP A 14 26.24 -25.21 -4.04
C ASP A 14 25.39 -26.37 -4.61
N GLY A 15 24.86 -26.22 -5.83
CA GLY A 15 24.10 -27.23 -6.54
C GLY A 15 22.57 -27.16 -6.35
N ARG A 16 22.04 -26.23 -5.54
CA ARG A 16 20.59 -25.98 -5.48
C ARG A 16 20.06 -25.54 -6.85
N LEU A 17 18.95 -26.11 -7.28
CA LEU A 17 18.32 -25.82 -8.57
C LEU A 17 16.89 -25.34 -8.34
N TYR A 18 16.59 -24.11 -8.71
CA TYR A 18 15.22 -23.57 -8.67
C TYR A 18 14.58 -23.61 -10.05
N SER A 19 13.30 -23.99 -10.11
CA SER A 19 12.45 -23.92 -11.29
C SER A 19 11.34 -22.90 -11.06
N SER A 20 11.27 -21.87 -11.90
CA SER A 20 10.17 -20.89 -11.80
C SER A 20 8.83 -21.47 -12.27
N ALA A 21 8.83 -22.40 -13.23
CA ALA A 21 7.62 -23.09 -13.68
C ALA A 21 6.90 -23.84 -12.55
N ARG A 22 7.68 -24.45 -11.65
CA ARG A 22 7.17 -25.19 -10.50
C ARG A 22 7.15 -24.37 -9.22
N ASN A 23 7.70 -23.15 -9.28
CA ASN A 23 7.94 -22.29 -8.13
C ASN A 23 8.58 -23.04 -6.94
N ALA A 24 9.62 -23.84 -7.22
CA ALA A 24 10.20 -24.74 -6.24
C ALA A 24 11.67 -25.06 -6.54
N THR A 25 12.43 -25.33 -5.48
CA THR A 25 13.73 -26.00 -5.57
C THR A 25 13.50 -27.46 -5.91
N ILE A 26 14.16 -27.94 -6.97
CA ILE A 26 14.02 -29.29 -7.51
C ILE A 26 15.37 -30.00 -7.52
N SER A 27 15.35 -31.33 -7.70
CA SER A 27 16.57 -32.11 -7.90
C SER A 27 17.20 -31.82 -9.26
N ARG A 28 18.54 -31.87 -9.36
CA ARG A 28 19.25 -31.84 -10.65
C ARG A 28 18.98 -33.08 -11.52
N SER A 29 18.50 -34.16 -10.91
CA SER A 29 18.04 -35.36 -11.61
C SER A 29 16.58 -35.28 -12.04
N ASP A 30 15.89 -34.17 -11.78
CA ASP A 30 14.50 -33.98 -12.20
C ASP A 30 14.35 -34.15 -13.71
N GLY A 31 13.37 -34.97 -14.12
CA GLY A 31 13.22 -35.38 -15.51
C GLY A 31 12.93 -34.21 -16.45
N GLU A 32 12.18 -33.21 -16.00
CA GLU A 32 11.86 -32.02 -16.80
C GLU A 32 13.11 -31.18 -17.01
N TYR A 33 13.88 -30.93 -15.95
CA TYR A 33 15.14 -30.21 -16.04
C TYR A 33 16.15 -30.94 -16.94
N VAL A 34 16.31 -32.25 -16.79
CA VAL A 34 17.21 -33.06 -17.63
C VAL A 34 16.79 -33.00 -19.09
N ALA A 35 15.49 -33.14 -19.39
CA ALA A 35 14.97 -33.04 -20.75
C ALA A 35 15.14 -31.63 -21.33
N TRP A 36 14.94 -30.60 -20.51
CA TRP A 36 15.16 -29.19 -20.89
C TRP A 36 16.64 -28.93 -21.19
N SER A 37 17.57 -29.43 -20.37
CA SER A 37 19.01 -29.27 -20.58
C SER A 37 19.51 -30.05 -21.80
N LYS A 38 18.98 -31.26 -22.08
CA LYS A 38 19.28 -32.04 -23.29
C LYS A 38 18.95 -31.31 -24.61
N LYS A 39 18.07 -30.31 -24.58
CA LYS A 39 17.79 -29.43 -25.73
C LYS A 39 18.84 -28.33 -25.93
N GLY A 40 19.95 -28.36 -25.18
CA GLY A 40 21.03 -27.38 -25.25
C GLY A 40 20.83 -26.14 -24.38
N ASN A 41 19.86 -26.16 -23.46
CA ASN A 41 19.59 -25.03 -22.58
C ASN A 41 20.47 -25.09 -21.33
N VAL A 42 20.83 -23.91 -20.83
CA VAL A 42 21.73 -23.75 -19.67
C VAL A 42 21.02 -22.93 -18.62
N ALA A 43 20.95 -23.46 -17.40
CA ALA A 43 20.37 -22.74 -16.27
C ALA A 43 21.18 -21.47 -16.00
N THR A 44 20.50 -20.38 -15.66
CA THR A 44 21.19 -19.16 -15.24
C THR A 44 21.85 -19.41 -13.89
N ARG A 45 23.06 -18.89 -13.67
CA ARG A 45 23.67 -18.93 -12.34
C ARG A 45 22.77 -18.21 -11.34
N TRP A 46 22.57 -18.79 -10.16
CA TRP A 46 21.79 -18.16 -9.09
C TRP A 46 22.40 -16.79 -8.75
N PRO A 47 21.60 -15.70 -8.68
CA PRO A 47 22.12 -14.37 -8.41
C PRO A 47 22.71 -14.28 -7.00
N VAL A 48 23.62 -13.33 -6.82
CA VAL A 48 24.24 -13.04 -5.52
C VAL A 48 23.69 -11.74 -4.95
N ASP A 49 23.62 -11.65 -3.63
CA ASP A 49 23.34 -10.40 -2.94
C ASP A 49 24.58 -9.49 -2.84
N ALA A 50 24.46 -8.37 -2.12
CA ALA A 50 25.53 -7.40 -1.92
C ALA A 50 26.75 -7.97 -1.17
N SER A 51 26.59 -9.06 -0.42
CA SER A 51 27.68 -9.76 0.27
C SER A 51 28.35 -10.80 -0.64
N GLY A 52 27.80 -11.06 -1.82
CA GLY A 52 28.26 -12.09 -2.73
C GLY A 52 27.61 -13.46 -2.53
N ASP A 53 26.59 -13.55 -1.68
CA ASP A 53 25.94 -14.82 -1.31
C ASP A 53 24.73 -15.14 -2.19
N GLN A 54 24.58 -16.41 -2.60
CA GLN A 54 23.43 -16.88 -3.41
C GLN A 54 22.20 -17.17 -2.53
N THR A 55 21.52 -16.10 -2.13
CA THR A 55 20.36 -16.14 -1.23
C THR A 55 19.02 -16.23 -2.01
N GLU A 56 17.96 -16.64 -1.31
CA GLU A 56 16.59 -16.58 -1.86
C GLU A 56 16.15 -15.14 -2.12
N GLY A 57 16.61 -14.17 -1.31
CA GLY A 57 16.36 -12.75 -1.51
C GLY A 57 16.92 -12.25 -2.83
N ALA A 58 18.18 -12.57 -3.14
CA ALA A 58 18.80 -12.21 -4.41
C ALA A 58 18.05 -12.79 -5.62
N LEU A 59 17.54 -14.03 -5.52
CA LEU A 59 16.72 -14.62 -6.58
C LEU A 59 15.34 -13.97 -6.64
N GLN A 60 14.73 -13.64 -5.50
CA GLN A 60 13.46 -12.93 -5.44
C GLN A 60 13.54 -11.57 -6.13
N ASP A 61 14.63 -10.84 -5.98
CA ASP A 61 14.83 -9.53 -6.61
C ASP A 61 14.88 -9.61 -8.14
N VAL A 62 15.46 -10.69 -8.69
CA VAL A 62 15.47 -10.94 -10.15
C VAL A 62 14.09 -11.36 -10.67
N LEU A 63 13.31 -12.09 -9.87
CA LEU A 63 12.01 -12.65 -10.25
C LEU A 63 10.86 -11.66 -10.06
N ALA A 64 10.95 -10.76 -9.08
CA ALA A 64 9.89 -9.83 -8.71
C ALA A 64 9.42 -8.92 -9.86
N PRO A 65 10.28 -8.37 -10.74
CA PRO A 65 9.85 -7.59 -11.89
C PRO A 65 8.96 -8.36 -12.87
N TYR A 66 9.03 -9.69 -12.86
CA TYR A 66 8.23 -10.57 -13.70
C TYR A 66 6.99 -11.12 -12.97
N GLY A 67 6.74 -10.72 -11.72
CA GLY A 67 5.61 -11.21 -10.93
C GLY A 67 5.76 -12.65 -10.44
N VAL A 68 6.98 -13.18 -10.41
CA VAL A 68 7.30 -14.52 -9.89
C VAL A 68 7.82 -14.40 -8.46
N TYR A 69 7.28 -15.21 -7.55
CA TYR A 69 7.61 -15.15 -6.12
C TYR A 69 7.99 -16.52 -5.59
N LEU A 70 9.19 -16.67 -5.02
CA LEU A 70 9.72 -17.97 -4.58
C LEU A 70 8.86 -18.62 -3.49
N THR A 71 8.22 -17.81 -2.66
CA THR A 71 7.43 -18.29 -1.53
C THR A 71 6.09 -17.57 -1.45
N LEU A 72 5.11 -18.25 -0.84
CA LEU A 72 3.84 -17.62 -0.48
C LEU A 72 4.06 -16.41 0.43
N SER A 73 5.02 -16.47 1.34
CA SER A 73 5.37 -15.35 2.23
C SER A 73 5.82 -14.11 1.44
N ALA A 74 6.73 -14.29 0.46
CA ALA A 74 7.21 -13.19 -0.39
C ALA A 74 6.07 -12.57 -1.21
N LEU A 75 5.18 -13.41 -1.76
CA LEU A 75 3.98 -12.92 -2.45
C LEU A 75 3.08 -12.10 -1.52
N LYS A 76 2.80 -12.60 -0.30
CA LYS A 76 1.94 -11.90 0.68
C LYS A 76 2.49 -10.52 1.00
N GLU A 77 3.79 -10.39 1.29
CA GLU A 77 4.41 -9.08 1.55
C GLU A 77 4.27 -8.13 0.35
N CYS A 78 4.47 -8.64 -0.87
CA CYS A 78 4.29 -7.82 -2.07
C CYS A 78 2.84 -7.34 -2.23
N LEU A 79 1.85 -8.22 -2.05
CA LEU A 79 0.43 -7.88 -2.12
C LEU A 79 0.04 -6.86 -1.04
N LYS A 80 0.54 -7.02 0.19
CA LYS A 80 0.31 -6.07 1.29
C LYS A 80 0.88 -4.69 0.97
N HIS A 81 2.08 -4.63 0.38
CA HIS A 81 2.67 -3.36 -0.06
C HIS A 81 1.89 -2.73 -1.21
N ALA A 82 1.38 -3.53 -2.15
CA ALA A 82 0.48 -3.05 -3.19
C ALA A 82 -0.83 -2.47 -2.61
N LEU A 83 -1.41 -3.10 -1.59
CA LEU A 83 -2.57 -2.57 -0.88
C LEU A 83 -2.28 -1.27 -0.13
N ASP A 84 -1.09 -1.13 0.46
CA ASP A 84 -0.70 0.14 1.11
C ASP A 84 -0.62 1.27 0.09
N LYS A 85 -0.09 1.02 -1.11
CA LYS A 85 -0.05 1.98 -2.23
C LYS A 85 -1.44 2.29 -2.77
N ALA A 86 -2.27 1.27 -2.99
CA ALA A 86 -3.64 1.46 -3.48
C ALA A 86 -4.47 2.30 -2.50
N ALA A 87 -4.39 1.99 -1.19
CA ALA A 87 -5.05 2.79 -0.16
C ALA A 87 -4.59 4.26 -0.17
N GLU A 88 -3.32 4.52 -0.46
CA GLU A 88 -2.82 5.89 -0.57
C GLU A 88 -3.35 6.60 -1.82
N ILE A 89 -3.41 5.92 -2.96
CA ILE A 89 -4.06 6.45 -4.17
C ILE A 89 -5.50 6.88 -3.86
N GLU A 90 -6.26 6.06 -3.14
CA GLU A 90 -7.63 6.40 -2.76
C GLU A 90 -7.71 7.57 -1.77
N ARG A 91 -6.77 7.69 -0.82
CA ARG A 91 -6.71 8.88 0.05
C ARG A 91 -6.48 10.15 -0.75
N LEU A 92 -5.52 10.11 -1.68
CA LEU A 92 -5.15 11.27 -2.50
C LEU A 92 -6.23 11.68 -3.52
N ARG A 93 -7.27 10.86 -3.72
CA ARG A 93 -8.49 11.27 -4.45
C ARG A 93 -9.42 12.14 -3.61
N CYS A 94 -9.32 12.05 -2.28
CA CYS A 94 -10.19 12.75 -1.33
C CYS A 94 -9.51 13.99 -0.71
N ILE A 95 -8.18 14.08 -0.78
CA ILE A 95 -7.39 15.17 -0.17
C ILE A 95 -6.36 15.72 -1.14
N THR A 96 -5.93 16.94 -0.90
CA THR A 96 -4.81 17.53 -1.62
C THR A 96 -3.47 16.99 -1.09
N PRO A 97 -2.55 16.52 -1.94
CA PRO A 97 -1.23 16.07 -1.50
C PRO A 97 -0.35 17.21 -0.98
N GLY A 98 0.36 16.99 0.13
CA GLY A 98 1.40 17.90 0.62
C GLY A 98 1.43 17.97 2.14
N SER A 99 2.62 17.84 2.73
CA SER A 99 2.77 17.84 4.20
C SER A 99 2.46 19.22 4.81
N GLY A 100 2.91 20.31 4.19
CA GLY A 100 2.62 21.67 4.67
C GLY A 100 1.11 21.96 4.67
N GLN A 101 0.44 21.65 3.57
CA GLN A 101 -1.00 21.84 3.46
C GLN A 101 -1.80 20.92 4.40
N ALA A 102 -1.33 19.69 4.62
CA ALA A 102 -1.92 18.80 5.62
C ALA A 102 -1.83 19.39 7.04
N MET A 103 -0.74 20.07 7.39
CA MET A 103 -0.60 20.76 8.67
C MET A 103 -1.60 21.92 8.80
N GLU A 104 -1.79 22.71 7.73
CA GLU A 104 -2.80 23.79 7.70
C GLU A 104 -4.22 23.25 7.94
N TYR A 105 -4.62 22.19 7.21
CA TYR A 105 -5.94 21.58 7.37
C TYR A 105 -6.15 20.96 8.76
N GLN A 106 -5.13 20.35 9.35
CA GLN A 106 -5.20 19.82 10.71
C GLN A 106 -5.39 20.95 11.74
N GLN A 107 -4.65 22.04 11.59
CA GLN A 107 -4.78 23.20 12.47
C GLN A 107 -6.15 23.88 12.32
N ALA A 108 -6.64 24.05 11.09
CA ALA A 108 -7.98 24.58 10.84
C ALA A 108 -9.09 23.70 11.45
N ALA A 109 -8.98 22.37 11.33
CA ALA A 109 -9.94 21.46 11.95
C ALA A 109 -9.90 21.53 13.50
N ALA A 110 -8.72 21.69 14.10
CA ALA A 110 -8.58 21.86 15.54
C ALA A 110 -9.22 23.17 16.02
N GLU A 111 -8.96 24.28 15.33
CA GLU A 111 -9.58 25.58 15.60
C GLU A 111 -11.10 25.53 15.46
N ALA A 112 -11.62 24.90 14.40
CA ALA A 112 -13.05 24.70 14.20
C ALA A 112 -13.68 23.92 15.36
N GLY A 113 -13.06 22.83 15.79
CA GLY A 113 -13.54 22.05 16.93
C GLY A 113 -13.57 22.85 18.23
N LEU A 114 -12.53 23.63 18.51
CA LEU A 114 -12.45 24.50 19.69
C LEU A 114 -13.54 25.59 19.66
N LEU A 115 -13.72 26.26 18.52
CA LEU A 115 -14.73 27.30 18.37
C LEU A 115 -16.16 26.75 18.52
N LEU A 116 -16.47 25.65 17.84
CA LEU A 116 -17.80 25.04 17.95
C LEU A 116 -18.10 24.57 19.37
N ALA A 117 -17.11 24.04 20.09
CA ALA A 117 -17.26 23.69 21.50
C ALA A 117 -17.50 24.92 22.39
N ALA A 118 -16.80 26.03 22.14
CA ALA A 118 -17.01 27.28 22.87
C ALA A 118 -18.42 27.86 22.64
N LEU A 119 -18.89 27.89 21.39
CA LEU A 119 -20.24 28.34 21.04
C LEU A 119 -21.33 27.42 21.61
N ALA A 120 -21.07 26.12 21.70
CA ALA A 120 -22.00 25.18 22.33
C ALA A 120 -22.09 25.40 23.86
N ALA A 121 -20.98 25.76 24.51
CA ALA A 121 -20.94 26.05 25.94
C ALA A 121 -21.53 27.44 26.29
N ASP A 122 -21.31 28.43 25.42
CA ASP A 122 -21.84 29.79 25.53
C ASP A 122 -22.29 30.30 24.14
N PRO A 123 -23.59 30.21 23.81
CA PRO A 123 -24.13 30.72 22.54
C PRO A 123 -23.99 32.24 22.36
N GLY A 124 -23.71 32.99 23.43
CA GLY A 124 -23.44 34.42 23.39
C GLY A 124 -21.96 34.77 23.18
N HIS A 125 -21.09 33.77 23.10
CA HIS A 125 -19.67 33.96 22.87
C HIS A 125 -19.43 34.65 21.52
N VAL A 126 -18.62 35.72 21.53
CA VAL A 126 -18.20 36.45 20.33
C VAL A 126 -16.75 36.09 20.03
N PRO A 127 -16.47 35.26 19.01
CA PRO A 127 -15.12 34.77 18.72
C PRO A 127 -14.22 35.89 18.20
N SER A 128 -12.96 35.90 18.64
CA SER A 128 -11.92 36.79 18.10
C SER A 128 -11.13 36.10 17.00
N ALA A 129 -10.89 36.79 15.88
CA ALA A 129 -10.06 36.28 14.79
C ALA A 129 -8.61 35.97 15.21
N ALA A 130 -8.11 36.63 16.26
CA ALA A 130 -6.76 36.39 16.78
C ALA A 130 -6.62 35.01 17.45
N ASP A 131 -7.72 34.44 17.95
CA ASP A 131 -7.73 33.13 18.62
C ASP A 131 -7.87 31.97 17.62
N TYR A 132 -8.30 32.27 16.39
CA TYR A 132 -8.56 31.31 15.32
C TYR A 132 -7.94 31.76 13.98
N PRO A 133 -6.61 31.94 13.90
CA PRO A 133 -5.96 32.52 12.74
C PRO A 133 -6.10 31.69 11.46
N MET A 134 -6.21 30.35 11.54
CA MET A 134 -6.45 29.53 10.35
C MET A 134 -7.87 29.71 9.81
N LEU A 135 -8.88 29.79 10.69
CA LEU A 135 -10.25 30.05 10.27
C LEU A 135 -10.43 31.47 9.75
N ALA A 136 -9.80 32.45 10.42
CA ALA A 136 -9.87 33.85 10.01
C ALA A 136 -9.28 34.08 8.60
N ALA A 137 -8.30 33.26 8.19
CA ALA A 137 -7.68 33.36 6.88
C ALA A 137 -8.62 33.08 5.71
N SER A 138 -9.76 32.39 5.94
CA SER A 138 -10.76 32.10 4.90
C SER A 138 -12.13 32.76 5.16
N LEU A 139 -12.19 33.77 6.03
CA LEU A 139 -13.38 34.60 6.21
C LEU A 139 -13.75 35.31 4.89
N GLY A 140 -15.02 35.27 4.50
CA GLY A 140 -15.52 35.75 3.21
C GLY A 140 -15.23 34.83 2.03
N ILE A 141 -14.58 33.68 2.26
CA ILE A 141 -14.35 32.62 1.26
C ILE A 141 -15.18 31.38 1.64
N ASP A 142 -14.96 30.84 2.84
CA ASP A 142 -15.59 29.60 3.33
C ASP A 142 -16.82 29.87 4.22
N GLY A 143 -17.11 31.15 4.50
CA GLY A 143 -18.20 31.62 5.34
C GLY A 143 -18.09 33.11 5.68
N GLU A 144 -19.21 33.74 6.03
CA GLU A 144 -19.27 35.17 6.36
C GLU A 144 -18.85 35.47 7.80
N THR A 145 -19.02 34.48 8.70
CA THR A 145 -18.59 34.56 10.10
C THR A 145 -17.61 33.44 10.46
N LEU A 146 -16.85 33.61 11.54
CA LEU A 146 -15.98 32.53 12.06
C LEU A 146 -16.77 31.26 12.41
N ALA A 147 -18.03 31.39 12.83
CA ALA A 147 -18.90 30.25 13.10
C ALA A 147 -19.30 29.51 11.82
N ASP A 148 -19.56 30.23 10.74
CA ASP A 148 -19.84 29.64 9.42
C ASP A 148 -18.61 28.90 8.89
N VAL A 149 -17.44 29.55 8.92
CA VAL A 149 -16.17 28.93 8.49
C VAL A 149 -15.86 27.68 9.33
N ALA A 150 -16.00 27.75 10.66
CA ALA A 150 -15.79 26.60 11.54
C ALA A 150 -16.74 25.44 11.21
N THR A 151 -18.00 25.74 10.91
CA THR A 151 -18.99 24.73 10.52
C THR A 151 -18.62 24.08 9.19
N THR A 152 -18.22 24.86 8.18
CA THR A 152 -17.73 24.37 6.88
C THR A 152 -16.52 23.46 7.06
N VAL A 153 -15.50 23.91 7.78
CA VAL A 153 -14.27 23.16 8.04
C VAL A 153 -14.55 21.88 8.82
N ALA A 154 -15.39 21.94 9.86
CA ALA A 154 -15.77 20.77 10.64
C ALA A 154 -16.53 19.74 9.80
N ALA A 155 -17.42 20.17 8.90
CA ALA A 155 -18.14 19.29 7.99
C ALA A 155 -17.19 18.58 7.02
N MET A 156 -16.24 19.31 6.42
CA MET A 156 -15.20 18.72 5.57
C MET A 156 -14.32 17.73 6.33
N HIS A 157 -13.91 18.08 7.55
CA HIS A 157 -13.13 17.19 8.40
C HIS A 157 -13.89 15.90 8.73
N ALA A 158 -15.17 15.99 9.04
CA ALA A 158 -16.02 14.83 9.31
C ALA A 158 -16.16 13.91 8.08
N GLN A 159 -16.34 14.48 6.88
CA GLN A 159 -16.36 13.71 5.63
C GLN A 159 -15.04 12.97 5.41
N TRP A 160 -13.91 13.66 5.61
CA TRP A 160 -12.58 13.03 5.54
C TRP A 160 -12.40 11.91 6.56
N GLN A 161 -12.80 12.11 7.81
CA GLN A 161 -12.73 11.08 8.84
C GLN A 161 -13.55 9.84 8.46
N ALA A 162 -14.75 10.02 7.93
CA ALA A 162 -15.61 8.94 7.47
C ALA A 162 -14.91 8.11 6.38
N ILE A 163 -14.51 8.75 5.26
CA ILE A 163 -13.89 8.03 4.15
C ILE A 163 -12.50 7.47 4.52
N GLY A 164 -11.67 8.24 5.23
CA GLY A 164 -10.34 7.83 5.65
C GLY A 164 -10.36 6.62 6.59
N SER A 165 -11.34 6.55 7.49
CA SER A 165 -11.54 5.39 8.36
C SER A 165 -12.00 4.15 7.58
N ALA A 166 -12.91 4.32 6.60
CA ALA A 166 -13.37 3.24 5.73
C ALA A 166 -12.23 2.67 4.86
N ILE A 167 -11.39 3.53 4.26
CA ILE A 167 -10.19 3.12 3.51
C ILE A 167 -9.24 2.34 4.44
N ARG A 168 -9.01 2.85 5.66
CA ARG A 168 -8.15 2.17 6.64
C ARG A 168 -8.69 0.80 7.01
N ALA A 169 -9.98 0.68 7.29
CA ALA A 169 -10.62 -0.58 7.64
C ALA A 169 -10.49 -1.60 6.51
N THR A 170 -10.82 -1.20 5.28
CA THR A 170 -10.70 -2.02 4.06
C THR A 170 -9.27 -2.55 3.88
N ARG A 171 -8.28 -1.66 3.95
CA ARG A 171 -6.86 -2.03 3.84
C ARG A 171 -6.44 -3.02 4.91
N LEU A 172 -6.77 -2.78 6.18
CA LEU A 172 -6.36 -3.64 7.29
C LEU A 172 -7.05 -5.01 7.22
N ALA A 173 -8.33 -5.06 6.85
CA ALA A 173 -9.06 -6.31 6.64
C ALA A 173 -8.43 -7.13 5.51
N ALA A 174 -8.17 -6.53 4.35
CA ALA A 174 -7.55 -7.23 3.23
C ALA A 174 -6.14 -7.75 3.57
N LYS A 175 -5.31 -6.97 4.28
CA LYS A 175 -3.99 -7.43 4.74
C LYS A 175 -4.10 -8.63 5.69
N ARG A 176 -5.07 -8.62 6.61
CA ARG A 176 -5.35 -9.77 7.50
C ARG A 176 -5.73 -11.01 6.69
N GLU A 177 -6.64 -10.88 5.73
CA GLU A 177 -7.07 -12.02 4.90
C GLU A 177 -5.93 -12.58 4.03
N ILE A 178 -5.05 -11.71 3.51
CA ILE A 178 -3.80 -12.14 2.84
C ILE A 178 -2.91 -12.93 3.81
N ASP A 179 -2.75 -12.47 5.05
CA ASP A 179 -1.96 -13.19 6.05
C ASP A 179 -2.54 -14.56 6.37
N LEU A 180 -3.87 -14.71 6.36
CA LEU A 180 -4.56 -16.00 6.58
C LEU A 180 -4.55 -16.93 5.36
N ALA A 181 -4.37 -16.41 4.15
CA ALA A 181 -4.40 -17.21 2.93
C ALA A 181 -3.33 -18.32 2.93
N GLN A 182 -3.71 -19.57 2.65
CA GLN A 182 -2.78 -20.71 2.65
C GLN A 182 -2.20 -21.02 1.27
N THR A 183 -2.66 -20.33 0.22
CA THR A 183 -2.25 -20.57 -1.16
C THR A 183 -2.02 -19.26 -1.90
N VAL A 184 -1.24 -19.34 -2.98
CA VAL A 184 -1.01 -18.22 -3.91
C VAL A 184 -2.32 -17.71 -4.51
N GLY A 185 -3.21 -18.63 -4.91
CA GLY A 185 -4.51 -18.28 -5.49
C GLY A 185 -5.37 -17.49 -4.52
N ALA A 186 -5.52 -17.99 -3.28
CA ALA A 186 -6.33 -17.32 -2.25
C ALA A 186 -5.79 -15.93 -1.90
N ALA A 187 -4.46 -15.77 -1.78
CA ALA A 187 -3.86 -14.47 -1.49
C ALA A 187 -4.12 -13.45 -2.62
N LYS A 188 -3.98 -13.89 -3.89
CA LYS A 188 -4.26 -13.03 -5.06
C LYS A 188 -5.74 -12.68 -5.18
N GLU A 189 -6.64 -13.63 -4.89
CA GLU A 189 -8.08 -13.40 -4.92
C GLU A 189 -8.49 -12.32 -3.90
N VAL A 190 -8.01 -12.40 -2.66
CA VAL A 190 -8.24 -11.37 -1.64
C VAL A 190 -7.78 -9.99 -2.14
N ALA A 191 -6.57 -9.90 -2.70
CA ALA A 191 -6.04 -8.64 -3.17
C ALA A 191 -6.83 -8.08 -4.38
N GLY A 192 -7.31 -8.94 -5.27
CA GLY A 192 -8.10 -8.56 -6.45
C GLY A 192 -9.56 -8.24 -6.15
N ALA A 193 -10.10 -8.72 -5.03
CA ALA A 193 -11.48 -8.50 -4.61
C ALA A 193 -11.66 -7.26 -3.73
N VAL A 194 -10.61 -6.48 -3.48
CA VAL A 194 -10.71 -5.25 -2.67
C VAL A 194 -11.56 -4.22 -3.41
N ASP A 195 -12.71 -3.94 -2.82
CA ASP A 195 -13.58 -2.83 -3.20
C ASP A 195 -13.29 -1.63 -2.29
N TRP A 196 -12.81 -0.54 -2.88
CA TRP A 196 -12.46 0.66 -2.11
C TRP A 196 -13.73 1.50 -1.90
N PRO A 197 -13.92 2.07 -0.70
CA PRO A 197 -15.05 2.94 -0.46
C PRO A 197 -14.96 4.18 -1.37
N VAL A 198 -16.09 4.55 -1.95
CA VAL A 198 -16.26 5.77 -2.74
C VAL A 198 -16.98 6.83 -1.90
N LEU A 199 -16.73 8.10 -2.20
CA LEU A 199 -17.52 9.24 -1.71
C LEU A 199 -18.82 9.37 -2.50
#